data_AF-A0A497A246-F1
#
_entry.id   AF-A0A497A246-F1
#
_cell.length_a   1.000
_cell.length_b   1.000
_cell.length_c   1.000
_cell.angle_alpha   90.00
_cell.angle_beta   90.00
_cell.angle_gamma   90.00
#
_symmetry.space_group_name_H-M   'P 1'
#
loop_
_entity.id
_entity.type
_entity.pdbx_description
1 polymer ?
#
loop_
_entity_poly.entity_id
_entity_poly.type
_entity_poly.pdbx_seq_one_letter_code
_entity_poly.pdbx_strand_id
1 'polypeptide(L)'
;NPAAKQTQAVRRLQAGYRIALTGTPVENRLAELWSIMQFLNPGYLGSQKAFRTRFARPIERYQDQEAAAQLRKLVRPFILRRVKTDPTIIQDLPEKLENKVYCTLTPEQATLYQAVVEDAMLQVEEAKGIQRKGLVLSMLLRLKQICNHPAQFLGDGSALPGRSGKLARLGEMLEEVLSVGERALVFTQFAEMGALLQKYLQDLFGGEVLFLYGGTPARQRDRMIARFQEERHGPAIFVLSLKAGGLGLNLTRANHVFHFDRWWNPAVENQATDRAFRIGQTKDVWVHKFVCVGTLEERIDELIESKKALAESVIGTGEAWLTELSTDQLRELVTLSREAVGD
;
A
#
# COMPACT_ATOMS: atom_id res chain seq x y z
N ASN A 1 -12.16 -6.55 -13.84
CA ASN A 1 -13.26 -5.91 -14.63
C ASN A 1 -13.58 -6.68 -15.92
N PRO A 2 -14.78 -7.26 -16.09
CA PRO A 2 -15.16 -8.03 -17.28
C PRO A 2 -15.37 -7.21 -18.56
N ALA A 3 -15.62 -5.91 -18.46
CA ALA A 3 -15.82 -5.02 -19.61
C ALA A 3 -14.49 -4.48 -20.18
N ALA A 4 -13.37 -4.68 -19.49
CA ALA A 4 -12.07 -4.18 -19.93
C ALA A 4 -11.60 -4.88 -21.22
N LYS A 5 -10.97 -4.12 -22.14
CA LYS A 5 -10.42 -4.63 -23.40
C LYS A 5 -9.46 -5.81 -23.18
N GLN A 6 -8.62 -5.73 -22.14
CA GLN A 6 -7.69 -6.79 -21.77
C GLN A 6 -8.42 -8.09 -21.39
N THR A 7 -9.48 -8.00 -20.59
CA THR A 7 -10.29 -9.18 -20.21
C THR A 7 -10.98 -9.82 -21.40
N GLN A 8 -11.51 -9.01 -22.32
CA GLN A 8 -12.13 -9.51 -23.54
C GLN A 8 -11.11 -10.21 -24.45
N ALA A 9 -9.90 -9.65 -24.57
CA ALA A 9 -8.82 -10.24 -25.36
C ALA A 9 -8.36 -11.58 -24.77
N VAL A 10 -8.09 -11.64 -23.47
CA VAL A 10 -7.64 -12.86 -22.77
C VAL A 10 -8.67 -13.99 -22.89
N ARG A 11 -9.98 -13.67 -22.83
CA ARG A 11 -11.05 -14.66 -22.99
C ARG A 11 -11.17 -15.25 -24.41
N ARG A 12 -10.66 -14.57 -25.43
CA ARG A 12 -10.67 -15.07 -26.81
C ARG A 12 -9.53 -16.06 -27.09
N LEU A 13 -8.55 -16.15 -26.20
CA LEU A 13 -7.43 -17.09 -26.35
C LEU A 13 -7.93 -18.53 -26.19
N GLN A 14 -7.62 -19.36 -27.18
CA GLN A 14 -7.83 -20.80 -27.11
C GLN A 14 -6.65 -21.43 -26.38
N ALA A 15 -6.93 -22.17 -25.31
CA ALA A 15 -5.94 -22.85 -24.50
C ALA A 15 -6.52 -24.16 -23.96
N GLY A 16 -5.72 -25.23 -23.97
CA GLY A 16 -6.11 -26.52 -23.37
C GLY A 16 -6.14 -26.49 -21.84
N TYR A 17 -5.30 -25.65 -21.22
CA TYR A 17 -5.24 -25.45 -19.77
C TYR A 17 -5.19 -23.95 -19.44
N ARG A 18 -5.81 -23.56 -18.33
CA ARG A 18 -5.84 -22.17 -17.87
C ARG A 18 -5.51 -22.11 -16.38
N ILE A 19 -4.58 -21.24 -16.01
CA ILE A 19 -4.21 -20.96 -14.63
C ILE A 19 -4.30 -19.46 -14.42
N ALA A 20 -4.89 -19.04 -13.30
CA ALA A 20 -4.91 -17.65 -12.87
C ALA A 20 -4.10 -17.54 -11.57
N LEU A 21 -3.07 -16.70 -11.58
CA LEU A 21 -2.27 -16.39 -10.40
C LEU A 21 -2.65 -15.00 -9.88
N THR A 22 -2.93 -14.92 -8.59
CA THR A 22 -3.30 -13.68 -7.92
C THR A 22 -2.85 -13.77 -6.47
N GLY A 23 -2.25 -12.68 -5.95
CA GLY A 23 -1.84 -12.59 -4.55
C GLY A 23 -3.02 -12.51 -3.57
N THR A 24 -4.21 -12.20 -4.10
CA THR A 24 -5.44 -11.91 -3.36
C THR A 24 -6.61 -12.41 -4.23
N PRO A 25 -7.02 -13.69 -4.09
CA PRO A 25 -7.90 -14.34 -5.06
C PRO A 25 -9.29 -13.71 -5.23
N VAL A 26 -9.72 -12.90 -4.26
CA VAL A 26 -10.92 -12.07 -4.34
C VAL A 26 -10.52 -10.72 -3.80
N GLU A 27 -9.91 -9.89 -4.65
CA GLU A 27 -9.27 -8.68 -4.14
C GLU A 27 -10.31 -7.62 -3.72
N ASN A 28 -11.46 -7.46 -4.43
CA ASN A 28 -12.33 -6.30 -4.14
C ASN A 28 -13.82 -6.41 -4.47
N ARG A 29 -14.22 -7.21 -5.46
CA ARG A 29 -15.63 -7.30 -5.91
C ARG A 29 -15.91 -8.71 -6.38
N LEU A 30 -17.08 -9.24 -6.07
CA LEU A 30 -17.49 -10.57 -6.54
C LEU A 30 -17.57 -10.62 -8.07
N ALA A 31 -17.72 -9.47 -8.73
CA ALA A 31 -17.61 -9.34 -10.19
C ALA A 31 -16.22 -9.71 -10.75
N GLU A 32 -15.15 -9.56 -9.98
CA GLU A 32 -13.79 -9.96 -10.37
C GLU A 32 -13.61 -11.46 -10.25
N LEU A 33 -14.08 -12.05 -9.15
CA LEU A 33 -14.15 -13.49 -8.99
C LEU A 33 -14.95 -14.12 -10.14
N TRP A 34 -16.11 -13.57 -10.49
CA TRP A 34 -16.87 -14.02 -11.67
C TRP A 34 -16.04 -13.87 -12.94
N SER A 35 -15.30 -12.77 -13.09
CA SER A 35 -14.49 -12.52 -14.28
C SER A 35 -13.39 -13.56 -14.46
N ILE A 36 -12.68 -13.92 -13.38
CA ILE A 36 -11.63 -14.93 -13.33
C ILE A 36 -12.23 -16.32 -13.57
N MET A 37 -13.32 -16.66 -12.87
CA MET A 37 -14.00 -17.95 -13.02
C MET A 37 -14.56 -18.15 -14.43
N GLN A 38 -15.06 -17.09 -15.07
CA GLN A 38 -15.51 -17.16 -16.46
C GLN A 38 -14.36 -17.36 -17.46
N PHE A 39 -13.13 -16.93 -17.11
CA PHE A 39 -11.95 -17.23 -17.91
C PHE A 39 -11.50 -18.69 -17.70
N LEU A 40 -11.41 -19.15 -16.44
CA LEU A 40 -10.98 -20.50 -16.10
C LEU A 40 -11.99 -21.57 -16.56
N ASN A 41 -13.27 -21.35 -16.23
CA ASN A 41 -14.39 -22.29 -16.42
C ASN A 41 -15.59 -21.54 -17.05
N PRO A 42 -15.56 -21.29 -18.38
CA PRO A 42 -16.61 -20.52 -19.05
C PRO A 42 -18.00 -21.11 -18.81
N GLY A 43 -18.94 -20.27 -18.35
CA GLY A 43 -20.34 -20.65 -18.13
C GLY A 43 -20.65 -21.28 -16.76
N TYR A 44 -19.65 -21.68 -15.98
CA TYR A 44 -19.84 -22.37 -14.69
C TYR A 44 -20.67 -21.57 -13.68
N LEU A 45 -20.44 -20.25 -13.58
CA LEU A 45 -21.19 -19.35 -12.70
C LEU A 45 -22.36 -18.65 -13.41
N GLY A 46 -22.71 -19.07 -14.62
CA GLY A 46 -23.73 -18.45 -15.45
C GLY A 46 -23.38 -17.04 -15.94
N SER A 47 -24.40 -16.31 -16.39
CA SER A 47 -24.23 -14.95 -16.90
C SER A 47 -23.87 -13.96 -15.80
N GLN A 48 -23.17 -12.88 -16.15
CA GLN A 48 -22.81 -11.83 -15.21
C GLN A 48 -24.04 -11.25 -14.48
N LYS A 49 -25.16 -11.09 -15.19
CA LYS A 49 -26.42 -10.59 -14.64
C LYS A 49 -26.99 -11.55 -13.59
N ALA A 50 -27.04 -12.84 -13.90
CA ALA A 50 -27.51 -13.86 -12.98
C ALA A 50 -26.61 -13.96 -11.74
N PHE A 51 -25.30 -13.96 -11.93
CA PHE A 51 -24.32 -13.95 -10.84
C PHE A 51 -24.49 -12.73 -9.94
N ARG A 52 -24.67 -11.54 -10.54
CA ARG A 52 -24.86 -10.30 -9.77
C ARG A 52 -26.11 -10.33 -8.91
N THR A 53 -27.22 -10.84 -9.45
CA THR A 53 -28.49 -10.94 -8.72
C THR A 53 -28.43 -12.00 -7.63
N ARG A 54 -27.84 -13.17 -7.92
CA ARG A 54 -27.83 -14.32 -7.01
C ARG A 54 -26.79 -14.23 -5.90
N PHE A 55 -25.63 -13.63 -6.17
CA PHE A 55 -24.51 -13.61 -5.23
C PHE A 55 -24.01 -12.21 -4.94
N ALA A 56 -23.61 -11.45 -5.96
CA ALA A 56 -22.89 -10.19 -5.72
C ALA A 56 -23.71 -9.19 -4.91
N ARG A 57 -24.96 -8.92 -5.32
CA ARG A 57 -25.83 -7.95 -4.62
C ARG A 57 -26.26 -8.44 -3.22
N PRO A 58 -26.73 -9.68 -3.01
CA PRO A 58 -26.99 -10.24 -1.68
C PRO A 58 -25.81 -10.08 -0.71
N ILE A 59 -24.60 -10.44 -1.16
CA ILE A 59 -23.41 -10.45 -0.30
C ILE A 59 -22.89 -9.03 -0.05
N GLU A 60 -22.69 -8.23 -1.11
CA GLU A 60 -22.06 -6.90 -1.00
C GLU A 60 -22.99 -5.85 -0.36
N ARG A 61 -24.31 -5.94 -0.59
CA ARG A 61 -25.27 -4.92 -0.11
C ARG A 61 -26.03 -5.33 1.15
N TYR A 62 -26.38 -6.61 1.26
CA TYR A 62 -27.26 -7.10 2.33
C TYR A 62 -26.53 -8.03 3.31
N GLN A 63 -25.22 -8.25 3.13
CA GLN A 63 -24.37 -9.08 3.99
C GLN A 63 -24.92 -10.50 4.19
N ASP A 64 -25.54 -11.05 3.15
CA ASP A 64 -26.14 -12.38 3.16
C ASP A 64 -25.06 -13.49 3.29
N GLN A 65 -25.00 -14.11 4.47
CA GLN A 65 -24.03 -15.16 4.80
C GLN A 65 -24.32 -16.49 4.08
N GLU A 66 -25.58 -16.80 3.80
CA GLU A 66 -25.96 -18.04 3.11
C GLU A 66 -25.52 -17.98 1.64
N ALA A 67 -25.79 -16.84 0.98
CA ALA A 67 -25.31 -16.59 -0.37
C ALA A 67 -23.78 -16.68 -0.46
N ALA A 68 -23.07 -16.14 0.54
CA ALA A 68 -21.61 -16.21 0.63
C ALA A 68 -21.12 -17.65 0.80
N ALA A 69 -21.72 -18.43 1.69
CA ALA A 69 -21.36 -19.83 1.92
C ALA A 69 -21.61 -20.70 0.67
N GLN A 70 -22.75 -20.49 -0.01
CA GLN A 70 -23.07 -21.18 -1.24
C GLN A 70 -22.04 -20.87 -2.34
N LEU A 71 -21.70 -19.59 -2.52
CA LEU A 71 -20.69 -19.19 -3.49
C LEU A 71 -19.33 -19.81 -3.18
N ARG A 72 -18.87 -19.77 -1.92
CA ARG A 72 -17.62 -20.41 -1.49
C ARG A 72 -17.59 -21.89 -1.85
N LYS A 73 -18.68 -22.62 -1.60
CA LYS A 73 -18.76 -24.06 -1.92
C LYS A 73 -18.59 -24.33 -3.43
N LEU A 74 -19.13 -23.47 -4.29
CA LEU A 74 -19.02 -23.59 -5.75
C LEU A 74 -17.60 -23.30 -6.25
N VAL A 75 -16.91 -22.30 -5.70
CA VAL A 75 -15.60 -21.88 -6.22
C VAL A 75 -14.43 -22.62 -5.58
N ARG A 76 -14.60 -23.18 -4.37
CA ARG A 76 -13.55 -23.86 -3.59
C ARG A 76 -12.76 -24.92 -4.38
N PRO A 77 -13.37 -25.78 -5.22
CA PRO A 77 -12.61 -26.80 -5.98
C PRO A 77 -11.61 -26.23 -6.98
N PHE A 78 -11.77 -24.96 -7.37
CA PHE A 78 -10.93 -24.30 -8.38
C PHE A 78 -9.92 -23.33 -7.78
N ILE A 79 -9.97 -23.11 -6.46
CA ILE A 79 -9.13 -22.14 -5.77
C ILE A 79 -8.21 -22.86 -4.79
N LEU A 80 -6.92 -22.89 -5.13
CA LEU A 80 -5.86 -23.23 -4.19
C LEU A 80 -5.32 -21.94 -3.58
N ARG A 81 -5.68 -21.66 -2.32
CA ARG A 81 -5.12 -20.56 -1.52
C ARG A 81 -4.30 -21.14 -0.39
N ARG A 82 -3.07 -20.65 -0.26
CA ARG A 82 -2.16 -20.96 0.85
C ARG A 82 -1.75 -19.64 1.48
N VAL A 83 -1.77 -19.57 2.81
CA VAL A 83 -1.33 -18.39 3.55
C VAL A 83 0.07 -18.63 4.08
N LYS A 84 0.87 -17.57 4.17
CA LYS A 84 2.24 -17.63 4.74
C LYS A 84 2.26 -17.80 6.26
N THR A 85 1.11 -18.05 6.89
CA THR A 85 0.96 -18.47 8.29
C THR A 85 0.43 -19.92 8.41
N ASP A 86 0.26 -20.63 7.29
CA ASP A 86 -0.13 -22.04 7.28
C ASP A 86 0.98 -22.95 7.85
N PRO A 87 0.78 -23.58 9.03
CA PRO A 87 1.79 -24.39 9.70
C PRO A 87 2.28 -25.58 8.87
N THR A 88 1.50 -26.02 7.86
CA THR A 88 1.89 -27.11 6.96
C THR A 88 2.91 -26.70 5.89
N ILE A 89 3.14 -25.39 5.72
CA ILE A 89 4.08 -24.81 4.76
C ILE A 89 5.31 -24.22 5.48
N ILE A 90 5.17 -23.89 6.77
CA ILE A 90 6.09 -23.02 7.52
C ILE A 90 6.67 -23.78 8.70
N GLN A 91 7.65 -24.61 8.42
CA GLN A 91 8.50 -25.12 9.51
C GLN A 91 9.68 -24.18 9.79
N ASP A 92 10.00 -23.24 8.88
CA ASP A 92 11.29 -22.53 8.88
C ASP A 92 11.24 -20.99 8.68
N LEU A 93 10.07 -20.33 8.66
CA LEU A 93 10.04 -18.85 8.61
C LEU A 93 10.05 -18.26 10.03
N PRO A 94 10.88 -17.24 10.30
CA PRO A 94 10.90 -16.53 11.57
C PRO A 94 9.63 -15.69 11.79
N GLU A 95 9.51 -15.02 12.93
CA GLU A 95 8.33 -14.23 13.23
C GLU A 95 8.25 -12.95 12.37
N LYS A 96 7.03 -12.47 12.16
CA LYS A 96 6.78 -11.17 11.54
C LYS A 96 5.98 -10.30 12.49
N LEU A 97 6.59 -9.21 12.92
CA LEU A 97 6.02 -8.26 13.89
C LEU A 97 5.64 -6.98 13.18
N GLU A 98 4.36 -6.60 13.23
CA GLU A 98 3.86 -5.38 12.59
C GLU A 98 3.49 -4.33 13.64
N ASN A 99 4.19 -3.19 13.61
CA ASN A 99 4.00 -2.08 14.54
C ASN A 99 3.62 -0.81 13.79
N LYS A 100 2.67 -0.05 14.36
CA LYS A 100 2.38 1.31 13.93
C LYS A 100 3.33 2.27 14.63
N VAL A 101 3.90 3.20 13.87
CA VAL A 101 4.78 4.24 14.38
C VAL A 101 4.08 5.56 14.19
N TYR A 102 3.57 6.09 15.29
CA TYR A 102 2.88 7.38 15.29
C TYR A 102 3.90 8.51 15.27
N CYS A 103 3.73 9.42 14.32
CA CYS A 103 4.57 10.59 14.12
C CYS A 103 3.70 11.85 14.25
N THR A 104 4.23 12.89 14.87
CA THR A 104 3.57 14.21 14.87
C THR A 104 4.03 15.02 13.66
N LEU A 105 3.21 15.99 13.25
CA LEU A 105 3.60 17.00 12.28
C LEU A 105 4.46 18.07 12.94
N THR A 106 5.41 18.61 12.18
CA THR A 106 6.07 19.87 12.55
C THR A 106 5.09 21.05 12.41
N PRO A 107 5.37 22.20 13.05
CA PRO A 107 4.56 23.41 12.85
C PRO A 107 4.40 23.80 11.37
N GLU A 108 5.48 23.69 10.59
CA GLU A 108 5.45 23.93 9.15
C GLU A 108 4.50 22.97 8.43
N GLN A 109 4.60 21.66 8.71
CA GLN A 109 3.71 20.66 8.12
C GLN A 109 2.25 20.94 8.48
N ALA A 110 1.96 21.30 9.73
CA ALA A 110 0.62 21.60 10.19
C ALA A 110 0.02 22.83 9.47
N THR A 111 0.80 23.90 9.32
CA THR A 111 0.38 25.10 8.56
C THR A 111 0.10 24.77 7.10
N LEU A 112 1.00 24.06 6.43
CA LEU A 112 0.81 23.65 5.03
C LEU A 112 -0.41 22.73 4.88
N TYR A 113 -0.59 21.80 5.81
CA TYR A 113 -1.70 20.86 5.81
C TYR A 113 -3.05 21.59 5.95
N GLN A 114 -3.18 22.48 6.93
CA GLN A 114 -4.39 23.27 7.13
C GLN A 114 -4.72 24.13 5.91
N ALA A 115 -3.73 24.84 5.35
CA ALA A 115 -3.92 25.67 4.16
C ALA A 115 -4.43 24.88 2.96
N VAL A 116 -3.89 23.67 2.73
CA VAL A 116 -4.35 22.79 1.65
C VAL A 116 -5.77 22.28 1.89
N VAL A 117 -6.12 21.93 3.13
CA VAL A 117 -7.49 21.50 3.47
C VAL A 117 -8.48 22.63 3.22
N GLU A 118 -8.19 23.84 3.70
CA GLU A 118 -9.09 25.00 3.57
C GLU A 118 -9.34 25.35 2.09
N ASP A 119 -8.27 25.53 1.30
CA ASP A 119 -8.38 25.85 -0.13
C ASP A 119 -9.13 24.76 -0.91
N ALA A 120 -8.78 23.49 -0.69
CA ALA A 120 -9.38 22.39 -1.43
C ALA A 120 -10.88 22.19 -1.06
N MET A 121 -11.26 22.39 0.20
CA MET A 121 -12.65 22.23 0.62
C MET A 121 -13.57 23.29 0.03
N LEU A 122 -13.11 24.54 -0.11
CA LEU A 122 -13.86 25.59 -0.82
C LEU A 122 -14.16 25.18 -2.27
N GLN A 123 -13.17 24.64 -2.97
CA GLN A 123 -13.33 24.20 -4.36
C GLN A 123 -14.22 22.94 -4.48
N VAL A 124 -14.14 22.03 -3.51
CA VAL A 124 -14.93 20.78 -3.49
C VAL A 124 -16.42 21.03 -3.24
N GLU A 125 -16.78 22.07 -2.49
CA GLU A 125 -18.18 22.45 -2.22
C GLU A 125 -18.94 22.87 -3.47
N GLU A 126 -18.27 23.58 -4.37
CA GLU A 126 -18.88 24.08 -5.62
C GLU A 126 -18.81 23.04 -6.76
N ALA A 127 -17.84 22.11 -6.70
CA ALA A 127 -17.60 21.15 -7.77
C ALA A 127 -18.54 19.94 -7.73
N LYS A 128 -18.88 19.41 -8.92
CA LYS A 128 -19.70 18.20 -9.08
C LYS A 128 -19.05 17.18 -10.02
N GLY A 129 -19.51 15.93 -9.93
CA GLY A 129 -19.11 14.87 -10.86
C GLY A 129 -17.60 14.64 -10.90
N ILE A 130 -17.04 14.57 -12.11
CA ILE A 130 -15.62 14.23 -12.31
C ILE A 130 -14.67 15.31 -11.77
N GLN A 131 -15.06 16.57 -11.82
CA GLN A 131 -14.26 17.69 -11.31
C GLN A 131 -14.05 17.55 -9.80
N ARG A 132 -15.14 17.28 -9.06
CA ARG A 132 -15.08 17.02 -7.62
C ARG A 132 -14.11 15.88 -7.31
N LYS A 133 -14.22 14.75 -8.03
CA LYS A 133 -13.32 13.60 -7.82
C LYS A 133 -11.86 13.97 -8.05
N GLY A 134 -11.57 14.75 -9.09
CA GLY A 134 -10.22 15.25 -9.36
C GLY A 134 -9.66 16.12 -8.24
N LEU A 135 -10.47 17.04 -7.71
CA LEU A 135 -10.09 17.91 -6.58
C LEU A 135 -9.80 17.09 -5.32
N VAL A 136 -10.67 16.13 -4.98
CA VAL A 136 -10.47 15.26 -3.82
C VAL A 136 -9.17 14.46 -3.94
N LEU A 137 -8.92 13.84 -5.09
CA LEU A 137 -7.67 13.09 -5.32
C LEU A 137 -6.44 13.98 -5.25
N SER A 138 -6.51 15.19 -5.81
CA SER A 138 -5.42 16.18 -5.75
C SER A 138 -5.13 16.60 -4.30
N MET A 139 -6.18 16.89 -3.51
CA MET A 139 -6.06 17.21 -2.09
C MET A 139 -5.41 16.05 -1.32
N LEU A 140 -5.92 14.82 -1.45
CA LEU A 140 -5.37 13.66 -0.76
C LEU A 140 -3.89 13.41 -1.11
N LEU A 141 -3.52 13.60 -2.37
CA LEU A 141 -2.13 13.50 -2.83
C LEU A 141 -1.24 14.54 -2.14
N ARG A 142 -1.66 15.81 -2.12
CA ARG A 142 -0.92 16.90 -1.49
C ARG A 142 -0.77 16.70 0.01
N LEU A 143 -1.83 16.32 0.70
CA LEU A 143 -1.79 16.06 2.13
C LEU A 143 -0.84 14.91 2.46
N LYS A 144 -0.82 13.83 1.68
CA LYS A 144 0.19 12.75 1.80
C LYS A 144 1.62 13.27 1.63
N GLN A 145 1.88 14.13 0.64
CA GLN A 145 3.19 14.73 0.43
C GLN A 145 3.61 15.59 1.62
N ILE A 146 2.67 16.36 2.20
CA ILE A 146 2.93 17.17 3.39
C ILE A 146 3.26 16.29 4.60
N CYS A 147 2.48 15.24 4.85
CA CYS A 147 2.75 14.27 5.93
C CYS A 147 4.14 13.63 5.79
N ASN A 148 4.58 13.36 4.57
CA ASN A 148 5.91 12.85 4.27
C ASN A 148 7.00 13.89 4.52
N HIS A 149 6.95 15.02 3.80
CA HIS A 149 7.93 16.09 3.93
C HIS A 149 7.48 17.39 3.21
N PRO A 150 7.63 18.58 3.83
CA PRO A 150 7.35 19.87 3.17
C PRO A 150 8.07 20.05 1.82
N ALA A 151 9.37 19.77 1.74
CA ALA A 151 10.13 19.81 0.48
C ALA A 151 9.58 18.88 -0.63
N GLN A 152 8.91 17.78 -0.28
CA GLN A 152 8.25 16.93 -1.28
C GLN A 152 7.01 17.62 -1.86
N PHE A 153 6.23 18.28 -1.01
CA PHE A 153 5.05 19.04 -1.42
C PHE A 153 5.41 20.31 -2.21
N LEU A 154 6.42 21.06 -1.73
CA LEU A 154 6.85 22.33 -2.32
C LEU A 154 7.68 22.14 -3.60
N GLY A 155 8.45 21.05 -3.69
CA GLY A 155 9.31 20.78 -4.86
C GLY A 155 10.43 21.80 -5.05
N ASP A 156 10.87 22.47 -3.98
CA ASP A 156 11.74 23.64 -3.99
C ASP A 156 13.22 23.34 -3.75
N GLY A 157 13.58 22.07 -3.50
CA GLY A 157 14.96 21.65 -3.22
C GLY A 157 15.49 22.13 -1.86
N SER A 158 14.62 22.56 -0.96
CA SER A 158 14.95 23.02 0.38
C SER A 158 15.55 21.91 1.26
N ALA A 159 16.26 22.31 2.32
CA ALA A 159 16.88 21.38 3.26
C ALA A 159 15.84 20.47 3.94
N LEU A 160 16.21 19.22 4.19
CA LEU A 160 15.34 18.20 4.78
C LEU A 160 15.35 18.12 6.33
N PRO A 161 16.50 18.27 7.02
CA PRO A 161 16.54 18.09 8.47
C PRO A 161 15.55 18.99 9.23
N GLY A 162 14.89 18.43 10.25
CA GLY A 162 14.04 19.17 11.20
C GLY A 162 12.67 19.62 10.69
N ARG A 163 12.28 19.25 9.46
CA ARG A 163 11.03 19.74 8.83
C ARG A 163 9.94 18.69 8.68
N SER A 164 10.23 17.44 8.99
CA SER A 164 9.26 16.34 8.97
C SER A 164 9.40 15.44 10.18
N GLY A 165 8.30 15.23 10.91
CA GLY A 165 8.29 14.30 12.04
C GLY A 165 8.53 12.85 11.62
N LYS A 166 8.02 12.44 10.45
CA LYS A 166 8.32 11.11 9.88
C LYS A 166 9.80 10.98 9.53
N LEU A 167 10.42 12.01 8.96
CA LEU A 167 11.84 11.94 8.60
C LEU A 167 12.71 11.83 9.85
N ALA A 168 12.41 12.63 10.88
CA ALA A 168 13.09 12.55 12.17
C ALA A 168 12.97 11.15 12.78
N ARG A 169 11.74 10.62 12.86
CA ARG A 169 11.49 9.29 13.43
C ARG A 169 12.14 8.16 12.65
N LEU A 170 12.17 8.28 11.32
CA LEU A 170 12.87 7.31 10.47
C LEU A 170 14.38 7.32 10.75
N GLY A 171 14.98 8.51 10.90
CA GLY A 171 16.39 8.67 11.25
C GLY A 171 16.74 7.97 12.56
N GLU A 172 15.99 8.26 13.63
CA GLU A 172 16.17 7.64 14.96
C GLU A 172 16.08 6.11 14.89
N MET A 173 15.03 5.57 14.26
CA MET A 173 14.84 4.12 14.19
C MET A 173 15.89 3.45 13.31
N LEU A 174 16.34 4.10 12.23
CA LEU A 174 17.41 3.57 11.40
C LEU A 174 18.75 3.59 12.13
N GLU A 175 19.04 4.60 12.94
CA GLU A 175 20.25 4.63 13.78
C GLU A 175 20.30 3.41 14.71
N GLU A 176 19.19 3.08 15.38
CA GLU A 176 19.06 1.88 16.21
C GLU A 176 19.32 0.60 15.40
N VAL A 177 18.66 0.46 14.24
CA VAL A 177 18.83 -0.71 13.35
C VAL A 177 20.28 -0.88 12.87
N LEU A 178 20.92 0.22 12.50
CA LEU A 178 22.30 0.19 12.02
C LEU A 178 23.30 -0.10 13.15
N SER A 179 23.02 0.35 14.39
CA SER A 179 23.89 0.14 15.55
C SER A 179 24.10 -1.35 15.89
N VAL A 180 23.09 -2.19 15.60
CA VAL A 180 23.14 -3.65 15.78
C VAL A 180 23.52 -4.40 14.51
N GLY A 181 23.93 -3.69 13.44
CA GLY A 181 24.39 -4.27 12.18
C GLY A 181 23.26 -4.87 11.33
N GLU A 182 22.02 -4.43 11.54
CA GLU A 182 20.84 -4.90 10.83
C GLU A 182 20.52 -4.04 9.61
N ARG A 183 19.56 -4.50 8.81
CA ARG A 183 19.32 -3.94 7.47
C ARG A 183 17.86 -3.63 7.24
N ALA A 184 17.63 -2.51 6.55
CA ALA A 184 16.32 -1.92 6.39
C ALA A 184 15.92 -1.78 4.92
N LEU A 185 14.66 -2.11 4.63
CA LEU A 185 13.95 -1.62 3.46
C LEU A 185 13.10 -0.42 3.85
N VAL A 186 13.16 0.66 3.07
CA VAL A 186 12.32 1.84 3.25
C VAL A 186 11.42 2.01 2.03
N PHE A 187 10.12 1.83 2.21
CA PHE A 187 9.13 1.93 1.16
C PHE A 187 8.43 3.29 1.17
N THR A 188 8.26 3.86 -0.02
CA THR A 188 7.44 5.06 -0.26
C THR A 188 6.64 4.88 -1.56
N GLN A 189 5.46 5.48 -1.66
CA GLN A 189 4.68 5.52 -2.90
C GLN A 189 5.22 6.53 -3.92
N PHE A 190 6.08 7.45 -3.49
CA PHE A 190 6.57 8.57 -4.30
C PHE A 190 8.04 8.39 -4.67
N ALA A 191 8.34 8.41 -5.97
CA ALA A 191 9.72 8.33 -6.42
C ALA A 191 10.52 9.58 -6.02
N GLU A 192 9.89 10.77 -6.00
CA GLU A 192 10.55 11.99 -5.55
C GLU A 192 10.96 11.89 -4.08
N MET A 193 10.07 11.39 -3.22
CA MET A 193 10.40 11.16 -1.80
C MET A 193 11.51 10.12 -1.65
N GLY A 194 11.49 9.06 -2.47
CA GLY A 194 12.55 8.05 -2.46
C GLY A 194 13.94 8.63 -2.75
N ALA A 195 14.02 9.57 -3.69
CA ALA A 195 15.27 10.29 -3.99
C ALA A 195 15.70 11.22 -2.83
N LEU A 196 14.74 11.92 -2.20
CA LEU A 196 15.01 12.74 -1.02
C LEU A 196 15.52 11.91 0.16
N LEU A 197 14.87 10.77 0.45
CA LEU A 197 15.27 9.81 1.48
C LEU A 197 16.66 9.26 1.21
N GLN A 198 16.94 8.85 -0.03
CA GLN A 198 18.26 8.33 -0.40
C GLN A 198 19.35 9.34 -0.06
N LYS A 199 19.22 10.58 -0.52
CA LYS A 199 20.21 11.63 -0.27
C LYS A 199 20.36 11.90 1.23
N TYR A 200 19.26 12.13 1.93
CA TYR A 200 19.26 12.43 3.36
C TYR A 200 19.92 11.33 4.18
N LEU A 201 19.58 10.07 3.94
CA LEU A 201 20.10 8.94 4.72
C LEU A 201 21.57 8.66 4.41
N GLN A 202 22.04 8.92 3.18
CA GLN A 202 23.48 8.88 2.87
C GLN A 202 24.24 9.95 3.64
N ASP A 203 23.73 11.18 3.65
CA ASP A 203 24.37 12.30 4.34
C ASP A 203 24.37 12.08 5.87
N LEU A 204 23.28 11.53 6.41
CA LEU A 204 23.12 11.26 7.84
C LEU A 204 24.05 10.14 8.35
N PHE A 205 24.14 9.03 7.62
CA PHE A 205 24.88 7.84 8.07
C PHE A 205 26.27 7.69 7.44
N GLY A 206 26.64 8.56 6.50
CA GLY A 206 27.94 8.50 5.82
C GLY A 206 28.17 7.24 4.98
N GLY A 207 27.09 6.53 4.61
CA GLY A 207 27.13 5.25 3.90
C GLY A 207 26.27 5.26 2.65
N GLU A 208 26.56 4.37 1.70
CA GLU A 208 25.73 4.21 0.51
C GLU A 208 24.31 3.76 0.87
N VAL A 209 23.31 4.40 0.25
CA VAL A 209 21.91 4.00 0.32
C VAL A 209 21.42 3.70 -1.09
N LEU A 210 20.88 2.50 -1.29
CA LEU A 210 20.35 2.11 -2.58
C LEU A 210 18.94 2.70 -2.78
N PHE A 211 18.60 3.06 -4.01
CA PHE A 211 17.25 3.49 -4.36
C PHE A 211 16.76 2.80 -5.64
N LEU A 212 15.64 2.09 -5.54
CA LEU A 212 14.98 1.42 -6.65
C LEU A 212 13.61 2.05 -6.92
N TYR A 213 13.38 2.48 -8.17
CA TYR A 213 12.10 3.01 -8.61
C TYR A 213 11.68 2.47 -9.97
N GLY A 214 10.45 2.78 -10.41
CA GLY A 214 9.89 2.25 -11.65
C GLY A 214 10.67 2.59 -12.92
N GLY A 215 11.49 3.65 -12.90
CA GLY A 215 12.34 4.03 -14.01
C GLY A 215 13.71 3.35 -14.03
N THR A 216 14.06 2.54 -13.02
CA THR A 216 15.38 1.89 -12.96
C THR A 216 15.49 0.78 -14.02
N PRO A 217 16.50 0.82 -14.92
CA PRO A 217 16.74 -0.22 -15.91
C PRO A 217 16.95 -1.60 -15.28
N ALA A 218 16.47 -2.66 -15.95
CA ALA A 218 16.51 -4.03 -15.42
C ALA A 218 17.92 -4.47 -14.96
N ARG A 219 18.96 -4.21 -15.77
CA ARG A 219 20.35 -4.54 -15.41
C ARG A 219 20.83 -3.81 -14.16
N GLN A 220 20.44 -2.54 -13.99
CA GLN A 220 20.83 -1.75 -12.82
C GLN A 220 20.08 -2.23 -11.57
N ARG A 221 18.79 -2.54 -11.70
CA ARG A 221 18.00 -3.15 -10.64
C ARG A 221 18.62 -4.46 -10.15
N ASP A 222 18.97 -5.35 -11.06
CA ASP A 222 19.54 -6.67 -10.69
C ASP A 222 20.88 -6.50 -9.97
N ARG A 223 21.71 -5.52 -10.39
CA ARG A 223 22.94 -5.13 -9.67
C ARG A 223 22.66 -4.58 -8.26
N MET A 224 21.67 -3.71 -8.09
CA MET A 224 21.30 -3.18 -6.76
C MET A 224 20.83 -4.29 -5.83
N ILE A 225 20.04 -5.24 -6.35
CA ILE A 225 19.56 -6.40 -5.57
C ILE A 225 20.73 -7.28 -5.16
N ALA A 226 21.62 -7.65 -6.09
CA ALA A 226 22.81 -8.44 -5.77
C ALA A 226 23.72 -7.71 -4.75
N ARG A 227 23.95 -6.41 -4.93
CA ARG A 227 24.71 -5.56 -4.01
C ARG A 227 24.11 -5.54 -2.61
N PHE A 228 22.79 -5.50 -2.49
CA PHE A 228 22.11 -5.57 -1.20
C PHE A 228 22.16 -6.98 -0.58
N GLN A 229 21.89 -8.03 -1.36
CA GLN A 229 21.70 -9.40 -0.88
C GLN A 229 23.00 -10.19 -0.68
N GLU A 230 24.01 -10.00 -1.52
CA GLU A 230 25.17 -10.89 -1.61
C GLU A 230 26.45 -10.26 -1.05
N GLU A 231 26.64 -8.95 -1.20
CA GLU A 231 27.90 -8.31 -0.79
C GLU A 231 27.99 -8.16 0.74
N ARG A 232 28.98 -8.80 1.38
CA ARG A 232 29.17 -8.76 2.85
C ARG A 232 29.15 -7.32 3.42
N HIS A 233 29.81 -6.40 2.73
CA HIS A 233 29.90 -4.97 3.07
C HIS A 233 28.96 -4.09 2.23
N GLY A 234 27.95 -4.69 1.58
CA GLY A 234 26.97 -3.95 0.80
C GLY A 234 26.07 -3.08 1.69
N PRO A 235 25.36 -2.11 1.10
CA PRO A 235 24.51 -1.13 1.77
C PRO A 235 23.53 -1.74 2.78
N ALA A 236 23.37 -1.08 3.92
CA ALA A 236 22.45 -1.53 4.97
C ALA A 236 21.01 -1.01 4.75
N ILE A 237 20.84 0.06 3.98
CA ILE A 237 19.55 0.67 3.68
C ILE A 237 19.26 0.55 2.19
N PHE A 238 18.04 0.10 1.87
CA PHE A 238 17.52 0.08 0.50
C PHE A 238 16.15 0.76 0.44
N VAL A 239 16.06 1.89 -0.25
CA VAL A 239 14.81 2.64 -0.50
C VAL A 239 14.13 2.11 -1.76
N LEU A 240 12.80 1.94 -1.72
CA LEU A 240 12.00 1.41 -2.84
C LEU A 240 10.72 2.21 -3.06
N SER A 241 10.47 2.60 -4.32
CA SER A 241 9.17 3.15 -4.72
C SER A 241 8.27 2.05 -5.34
N LEU A 242 7.10 1.79 -4.77
CA LEU A 242 6.31 0.56 -5.05
C LEU A 242 5.43 0.58 -6.30
N LYS A 243 5.41 1.66 -7.10
CA LYS A 243 4.69 1.63 -8.39
C LYS A 243 5.29 0.67 -9.44
N ALA A 244 6.42 0.03 -9.15
CA ALA A 244 6.98 -1.07 -9.94
C ALA A 244 6.35 -2.45 -9.60
N GLY A 245 5.03 -2.50 -9.36
CA GLY A 245 4.27 -3.60 -8.75
C GLY A 245 4.09 -4.88 -9.58
N GLY A 246 5.17 -5.49 -10.08
CA GLY A 246 5.07 -6.75 -10.81
C GLY A 246 6.22 -7.74 -10.65
N LEU A 247 7.29 -7.40 -9.96
CA LEU A 247 8.50 -8.22 -9.94
C LEU A 247 8.72 -8.75 -8.54
N GLY A 248 8.67 -10.08 -8.39
CA GLY A 248 8.81 -10.76 -7.12
C GLY A 248 10.23 -10.69 -6.57
N LEU A 249 10.67 -9.50 -6.15
CA LEU A 249 11.99 -9.27 -5.56
C LEU A 249 12.16 -10.06 -4.25
N ASN A 250 13.31 -10.69 -4.08
CA ASN A 250 13.70 -11.38 -2.86
C ASN A 250 14.76 -10.55 -2.13
N LEU A 251 14.39 -9.95 -0.99
CA LEU A 251 15.21 -9.03 -0.21
C LEU A 251 15.33 -9.50 1.25
N THR A 252 15.52 -10.80 1.45
CA THR A 252 15.56 -11.49 2.75
C THR A 252 16.70 -11.05 3.66
N ARG A 253 17.69 -10.31 3.16
CA ARG A 253 18.77 -9.79 4.01
C ARG A 253 18.33 -8.59 4.86
N ALA A 254 17.21 -7.96 4.50
CA ALA A 254 16.55 -7.01 5.38
C ALA A 254 15.67 -7.74 6.37
N ASN A 255 15.75 -7.33 7.63
CA ASN A 255 14.87 -7.77 8.70
C ASN A 255 14.07 -6.60 9.31
N HIS A 256 14.30 -5.36 8.85
CA HIS A 256 13.46 -4.21 9.11
C HIS A 256 12.81 -3.70 7.82
N VAL A 257 11.51 -3.41 7.88
CA VAL A 257 10.72 -2.86 6.79
C VAL A 257 9.98 -1.63 7.28
N PHE A 258 10.31 -0.47 6.72
CA PHE A 258 9.64 0.80 7.01
C PHE A 258 8.69 1.15 5.87
N HIS A 259 7.41 1.34 6.17
CA HIS A 259 6.45 1.96 5.26
C HIS A 259 6.34 3.44 5.63
N PHE A 260 7.06 4.28 4.90
CA PHE A 260 7.19 5.71 5.19
C PHE A 260 5.87 6.45 4.96
N ASP A 261 5.11 6.06 3.95
CA ASP A 261 3.74 6.54 3.71
C ASP A 261 2.73 5.39 3.72
N ARG A 262 1.51 5.70 4.18
CA ARG A 262 0.42 4.73 4.27
C ARG A 262 -0.17 4.44 2.90
N TRP A 263 -0.31 3.16 2.59
CA TRP A 263 -1.13 2.72 1.47
C TRP A 263 -2.52 2.39 1.97
N TRP A 264 -3.50 2.92 1.27
CA TRP A 264 -4.90 2.64 1.59
C TRP A 264 -5.34 1.24 1.19
N ASN A 265 -4.54 0.53 0.39
CA ASN A 265 -4.75 -0.87 0.06
C ASN A 265 -3.75 -1.74 0.86
N PRO A 266 -4.20 -2.44 1.92
CA PRO A 266 -3.35 -3.33 2.72
C PRO A 266 -2.64 -4.40 1.90
N ALA A 267 -3.21 -4.86 0.78
CA ALA A 267 -2.60 -5.86 -0.08
C ALA A 267 -1.29 -5.36 -0.70
N VAL A 268 -1.19 -4.07 -1.02
CA VAL A 268 0.05 -3.48 -1.59
C VAL A 268 1.14 -3.38 -0.53
N GLU A 269 0.81 -2.94 0.69
CA GLU A 269 1.77 -2.93 1.81
C GLU A 269 2.25 -4.34 2.13
N ASN A 270 1.31 -5.29 2.20
CA ASN A 270 1.63 -6.68 2.48
C ASN A 270 2.53 -7.26 1.39
N GLN A 271 2.27 -6.98 0.11
CA GLN A 271 3.14 -7.42 -0.99
C GLN A 271 4.55 -6.80 -0.91
N ALA A 272 4.66 -5.57 -0.43
CA ALA A 272 5.94 -4.89 -0.22
C ALA A 272 6.72 -5.50 0.96
N THR A 273 6.06 -5.68 2.11
CA THR A 273 6.61 -6.41 3.28
C THR A 273 7.04 -7.83 2.91
N ASP A 274 6.24 -8.50 2.09
CA ASP A 274 6.47 -9.83 1.57
C ASP A 274 7.71 -9.93 0.67
N ARG A 275 8.45 -8.85 0.40
CA ARG A 275 9.77 -8.91 -0.25
C ARG A 275 10.89 -9.26 0.73
N ALA A 276 10.76 -8.87 2.00
CA ALA A 276 11.69 -9.23 3.08
C ALA A 276 11.23 -10.51 3.80
N PHE A 277 9.91 -10.71 3.96
CA PHE A 277 9.33 -11.91 4.56
C PHE A 277 9.10 -13.02 3.51
N ARG A 278 10.19 -13.69 3.12
CA ARG A 278 10.21 -14.78 2.13
C ARG A 278 11.06 -15.95 2.58
N ILE A 279 10.88 -17.09 1.89
CA ILE A 279 11.74 -18.27 2.01
C ILE A 279 13.20 -17.83 1.86
N GLY A 280 14.05 -18.23 2.81
CA GLY A 280 15.44 -17.78 2.92
C GLY A 280 15.64 -16.63 3.91
N GLN A 281 14.58 -16.12 4.54
CA GLN A 281 14.67 -15.26 5.70
C GLN A 281 15.06 -16.10 6.93
N THR A 282 16.01 -15.60 7.71
CA THR A 282 16.56 -16.29 8.90
C THR A 282 16.42 -15.46 10.18
N LYS A 283 15.96 -14.21 10.07
CA LYS A 283 15.72 -13.30 11.19
C LYS A 283 14.26 -12.87 11.24
N ASP A 284 13.78 -12.60 12.46
CA ASP A 284 12.47 -11.99 12.65
C ASP A 284 12.35 -10.68 11.88
N VAL A 285 11.21 -10.48 11.22
CA VAL A 285 10.97 -9.33 10.37
C VAL A 285 10.10 -8.31 11.10
N TRP A 286 10.67 -7.14 11.35
CA TRP A 286 10.01 -5.99 11.96
C TRP A 286 9.45 -5.08 10.88
N VAL A 287 8.15 -4.83 10.93
CA VAL A 287 7.43 -3.98 9.97
C VAL A 287 6.92 -2.74 10.70
N HIS A 288 7.43 -1.58 10.30
CA HIS A 288 7.14 -0.28 10.90
C HIS A 288 6.27 0.52 9.95
N LYS A 289 5.03 0.80 10.32
CA LYS A 289 4.06 1.54 9.49
C LYS A 289 3.86 2.94 10.03
N PHE A 290 4.38 3.94 9.32
CA PHE A 290 4.38 5.32 9.80
C PHE A 290 3.01 5.95 9.58
N VAL A 291 2.48 6.60 10.61
CA VAL A 291 1.16 7.26 10.60
C VAL A 291 1.30 8.64 11.24
N CYS A 292 0.94 9.70 10.52
CA CYS A 292 0.85 11.03 11.14
C CYS A 292 -0.41 11.17 12.00
N VAL A 293 -0.25 11.41 13.31
CA VAL A 293 -1.32 11.62 14.29
C VAL A 293 -2.17 12.83 13.90
N GLY A 294 -3.48 12.73 14.10
CA GLY A 294 -4.42 13.82 13.89
C GLY A 294 -4.64 14.21 12.42
N THR A 295 -4.06 13.46 11.47
CA THR A 295 -4.17 13.72 10.04
C THR A 295 -5.16 12.77 9.37
N LEU A 296 -5.29 12.86 8.05
CA LEU A 296 -6.00 11.87 7.25
C LEU A 296 -5.38 10.47 7.34
N GLU A 297 -4.07 10.34 7.60
CA GLU A 297 -3.40 9.03 7.63
C GLU A 297 -3.91 8.18 8.79
N GLU A 298 -4.05 8.77 9.98
CA GLU A 298 -4.59 8.11 11.17
C GLU A 298 -6.05 7.72 10.97
N ARG A 299 -6.89 8.65 10.49
CA ARG A 299 -8.31 8.36 10.27
C ARG A 299 -8.54 7.27 9.22
N ILE A 300 -7.74 7.26 8.14
CA ILE A 300 -7.85 6.18 7.16
C ILE A 300 -7.34 4.86 7.75
N ASP A 301 -6.28 4.89 8.55
CA ASP A 301 -5.80 3.70 9.27
C ASP A 301 -6.88 3.12 10.20
N GLU A 302 -7.54 3.95 11.00
CA GLU A 302 -8.68 3.57 11.84
C GLU A 302 -9.86 3.03 11.02
N LEU A 303 -10.17 3.65 9.88
CA LEU A 303 -11.20 3.15 8.97
C LEU A 303 -10.84 1.79 8.36
N ILE A 304 -9.56 1.55 8.06
CA ILE A 304 -9.09 0.25 7.57
C ILE A 304 -9.16 -0.80 8.67
N GLU A 305 -8.74 -0.49 9.90
CA GLU A 305 -8.79 -1.42 11.03
C GLU A 305 -10.22 -1.72 11.50
N SER A 306 -11.07 -0.70 11.67
CA SER A 306 -12.48 -0.89 12.02
C SER A 306 -13.21 -1.69 10.95
N LYS A 307 -12.85 -1.46 9.67
CA LYS A 307 -13.34 -2.29 8.59
C LYS A 307 -12.66 -3.62 8.53
N LYS A 308 -11.48 -3.95 9.08
CA LYS A 308 -10.86 -5.30 8.93
C LYS A 308 -11.78 -6.45 9.34
N ALA A 309 -12.72 -6.23 10.26
CA ALA A 309 -13.78 -7.18 10.60
C ALA A 309 -14.82 -7.41 9.46
N LEU A 310 -14.95 -6.44 8.55
CA LEU A 310 -15.80 -6.36 7.35
C LEU A 310 -15.02 -6.22 6.00
N ALA A 311 -13.68 -6.11 6.01
CA ALA A 311 -12.92 -5.37 4.98
C ALA A 311 -12.61 -6.17 3.74
N GLU A 312 -12.72 -7.49 3.78
CA GLU A 312 -12.58 -8.29 2.57
C GLU A 312 -13.72 -8.00 1.56
N SER A 313 -14.79 -7.27 1.94
CA SER A 313 -15.93 -7.00 1.04
C SER A 313 -16.22 -5.54 0.70
N VAL A 314 -15.71 -4.53 1.44
CA VAL A 314 -16.20 -3.14 1.33
C VAL A 314 -15.16 -2.13 0.83
N ILE A 315 -13.86 -2.32 1.10
CA ILE A 315 -12.83 -1.36 0.68
C ILE A 315 -12.37 -1.73 -0.73
N GLY A 316 -13.05 -1.23 -1.75
CA GLY A 316 -12.58 -1.38 -3.13
C GLY A 316 -11.17 -0.83 -3.31
N THR A 317 -10.33 -1.53 -4.06
CA THR A 317 -8.96 -1.14 -4.41
C THR A 317 -8.91 0.28 -4.91
N GLY A 318 -8.26 1.13 -4.13
CA GLY A 318 -7.87 2.48 -4.49
C GLY A 318 -8.61 3.55 -3.72
N GLU A 319 -8.28 4.78 -4.06
CA GLU A 319 -8.80 6.01 -3.42
C GLU A 319 -10.24 6.31 -3.85
N ALA A 320 -10.86 5.43 -4.65
CA ALA A 320 -12.18 5.65 -5.24
C ALA A 320 -13.25 5.85 -4.16
N TRP A 321 -13.23 5.07 -3.07
CA TRP A 321 -14.19 5.23 -1.99
C TRP A 321 -14.06 6.58 -1.27
N LEU A 322 -12.85 7.15 -1.21
CA LEU A 322 -12.60 8.49 -0.67
C LEU A 322 -13.27 9.56 -1.54
N THR A 323 -13.27 9.37 -2.86
CA THR A 323 -13.89 10.33 -3.80
C THR A 323 -15.42 10.31 -3.78
N GLU A 324 -16.04 9.26 -3.24
CA GLU A 324 -17.50 9.13 -3.12
C GLU A 324 -18.04 9.60 -1.76
N LEU A 325 -17.18 9.98 -0.81
CA LEU A 325 -17.59 10.53 0.48
C LEU A 325 -18.38 11.84 0.28
N SER A 326 -19.36 12.10 1.15
CA SER A 326 -20.02 13.41 1.20
C SER A 326 -19.03 14.50 1.58
N THR A 327 -19.36 15.76 1.34
CA THR A 327 -18.47 16.88 1.70
C THR A 327 -18.23 16.94 3.21
N ASP A 328 -19.24 16.67 4.04
CA ASP A 328 -19.09 16.63 5.50
C ASP A 328 -18.18 15.48 5.95
N GLN A 329 -18.38 14.28 5.41
CA GLN A 329 -17.53 13.12 5.70
C GLN A 329 -16.09 13.36 5.26
N LEU A 330 -15.90 13.99 4.10
CA LEU A 330 -14.58 14.34 3.62
C LEU A 330 -13.93 15.38 4.54
N ARG A 331 -14.67 16.39 4.99
CA ARG A 331 -14.18 17.42 5.91
C ARG A 331 -13.71 16.79 7.22
N GLU A 332 -14.53 15.92 7.81
CA GLU A 332 -14.18 15.18 9.02
C GLU A 332 -12.91 14.34 8.83
N LEU A 333 -12.79 13.68 7.68
CA LEU A 333 -11.64 12.85 7.34
C LEU A 333 -10.33 13.65 7.23
N VAL A 334 -10.37 14.88 6.68
CA VAL A 334 -9.13 15.62 6.39
C VAL A 334 -8.79 16.67 7.45
N THR A 335 -9.73 17.07 8.31
CA THR A 335 -9.50 18.15 9.30
C THR A 335 -8.37 17.80 10.26
N LEU A 336 -7.43 18.71 10.52
CA LEU A 336 -6.33 18.45 11.44
C LEU A 336 -6.83 18.38 12.90
N SER A 337 -6.49 17.32 13.65
CA SER A 337 -6.73 17.26 15.10
C SER A 337 -5.76 18.15 15.86
N ARG A 338 -6.12 18.56 17.08
CA ARG A 338 -5.24 19.34 17.97
C ARG A 338 -3.97 18.58 18.37
N GLU A 339 -4.04 17.26 18.41
CA GLU A 339 -2.94 16.36 18.77
C GLU A 339 -1.92 16.17 17.63
N ALA A 340 -2.17 16.76 16.46
CA ALA A 340 -1.34 16.52 15.28
C ALA A 340 0.03 17.20 15.33
N VAL A 341 0.20 18.24 16.15
CA VAL A 341 1.46 18.99 16.26
C VAL A 341 2.17 18.54 17.54
N GLY A 342 3.43 18.12 17.41
CA GLY A 342 4.25 17.79 18.57
C GLY A 342 4.63 19.06 19.34
N ASP A 343 4.77 18.93 20.66
CA ASP A 343 5.24 20.01 21.54
C ASP A 343 6.63 20.55 21.16
#